data_AF-A0A3C0AHY5-F1
#
_entry.id   AF-A0A3C0AHY5-F1
#
_cell.length_a   1.000
_cell.length_b   1.000
_cell.length_c   1.000
_cell.angle_alpha   90.00
_cell.angle_beta   90.00
_cell.angle_gamma   90.00
#
_symmetry.space_group_name_H-M   'P 1'
#
loop_
_entity.id
_entity.type
_entity.pdbx_description
1 polymer ?
#
loop_
_entity_poly.entity_id
_entity_poly.type
_entity_poly.pdbx_seq_one_letter_code
_entity_poly.pdbx_strand_id
1 'polypeptide(L)'
;MSDHVESDAHAENPQSCHVHVVPVKVLVGVFLALVALTVVTVEAAKFDTGSLDVIVSMAIATAKATLVVFIFMHLWYDKPLNRLAFFFSIVFAAFFLCMILLDSHAYDDYVKGFQQDQAAIAAPAAAPAAAPDATPAADAPATDAPA
;
A
#
# COMPACT_ATOMS: atom_id res chain seq x y z
N MET A 1 38.10 -30.43 -64.42
CA MET A 1 38.34 -28.99 -64.17
C MET A 1 37.44 -28.63 -63.00
N SER A 2 37.90 -28.97 -61.81
CA SER A 2 37.30 -28.57 -60.53
C SER A 2 38.06 -27.32 -60.11
N ASP A 3 37.34 -26.30 -59.66
CA ASP A 3 37.76 -24.97 -59.14
C ASP A 3 36.78 -23.97 -59.77
N HIS A 4 35.84 -23.31 -59.10
CA HIS A 4 35.94 -22.61 -57.83
C HIS A 4 34.61 -22.68 -57.05
N VAL A 5 34.68 -23.25 -55.84
CA VAL A 5 33.78 -22.92 -54.74
C VAL A 5 34.40 -21.72 -54.07
N GLU A 6 33.98 -20.51 -54.42
CA GLU A 6 34.29 -19.33 -53.62
C GLU A 6 33.30 -19.31 -52.45
N SER A 7 33.75 -19.94 -51.37
CA SER A 7 33.19 -19.76 -50.04
C SER A 7 33.40 -18.30 -49.68
N ASP A 8 32.37 -17.47 -49.92
CA ASP A 8 32.26 -16.15 -49.31
C ASP A 8 32.35 -16.34 -47.79
N ALA A 9 33.54 -16.09 -47.28
CA ALA A 9 33.83 -16.06 -45.87
C ALA A 9 32.98 -14.95 -45.28
N HIS A 10 31.90 -15.34 -44.59
CA HIS A 10 31.22 -14.50 -43.62
C HIS A 10 32.28 -14.03 -42.61
N ALA A 11 32.84 -12.85 -42.87
CA ALA A 11 33.59 -12.10 -41.90
C ALA A 11 32.62 -11.74 -40.78
N GLU A 12 32.52 -12.62 -39.78
CA GLU A 12 31.93 -12.30 -38.49
C GLU A 12 32.68 -11.08 -37.94
N ASN A 13 32.07 -9.91 -38.11
CA ASN A 13 32.41 -8.76 -37.31
C ASN A 13 31.91 -9.11 -35.90
N PRO A 14 32.78 -9.33 -34.89
CA PRO A 14 32.31 -9.50 -33.54
C PRO A 14 31.68 -8.17 -33.15
N GLN A 15 30.36 -8.06 -33.28
CA GLN A 15 29.57 -6.98 -32.74
C GLN A 15 29.77 -7.04 -31.22
N SER A 16 30.78 -6.32 -30.75
CA SER A 16 31.01 -6.04 -29.35
C SER A 16 29.82 -5.23 -28.87
N CYS A 17 28.75 -5.94 -28.48
CA CYS A 17 27.58 -5.41 -27.84
C CYS A 17 28.03 -4.83 -26.50
N HIS A 18 28.42 -3.56 -26.51
CA HIS A 18 28.81 -2.84 -25.32
C HIS A 18 27.55 -2.56 -24.51
N VAL A 19 27.10 -3.57 -23.76
CA VAL A 19 25.99 -3.46 -22.81
C VAL A 19 26.34 -2.32 -21.85
N HIS A 20 25.61 -1.21 -21.93
CA HIS A 20 25.80 -0.08 -21.03
C HIS A 20 25.17 -0.44 -19.67
N VAL A 21 25.91 -1.22 -18.89
CA VAL A 21 25.53 -1.58 -17.52
C VAL A 21 25.80 -0.38 -16.62
N VAL A 22 24.80 0.01 -15.85
CA VAL A 22 24.93 1.08 -14.85
C VAL A 22 26.08 0.73 -13.90
N PRO A 23 27.05 1.64 -13.68
CA PRO A 23 28.20 1.34 -12.84
C PRO A 23 27.74 1.02 -11.41
N VAL A 24 28.28 -0.06 -10.84
CA VAL A 24 27.95 -0.58 -9.49
C VAL A 24 28.04 0.49 -8.41
N LYS A 25 28.92 1.49 -8.58
CA LYS A 25 29.07 2.63 -7.67
C LYS A 25 27.79 3.47 -7.54
N VAL A 26 27.03 3.66 -8.63
CA VAL A 26 25.76 4.40 -8.62
C VAL A 26 24.70 3.61 -7.87
N LEU A 27 24.62 2.31 -8.14
CA LEU A 27 23.69 1.38 -7.47
C LEU A 27 23.92 1.36 -5.95
N VAL A 28 25.17 1.27 -5.51
CA VAL A 28 25.53 1.28 -4.09
C VAL A 28 25.27 2.63 -3.43
N GLY A 29 25.57 3.74 -4.10
CA GLY A 29 25.29 5.09 -3.58
C GLY A 29 23.78 5.32 -3.39
N VAL A 30 22.98 4.88 -4.35
CA VAL A 30 21.52 4.97 -4.30
C VAL A 30 20.93 4.02 -3.25
N PHE A 31 21.46 2.81 -3.12
CA PHE A 31 21.08 1.90 -2.04
C PHE A 31 21.28 2.53 -0.67
N LEU A 32 22.45 3.15 -0.42
CA LEU A 32 22.72 3.87 0.82
C LEU A 32 21.75 5.04 1.04
N ALA A 33 21.41 5.79 -0.01
CA ALA A 33 20.40 6.84 0.07
C ALA A 33 19.02 6.29 0.47
N LEU A 34 18.59 5.16 -0.11
CA LEU A 34 17.31 4.52 0.23
C LEU A 34 17.29 4.00 1.67
N VAL A 35 18.41 3.45 2.16
CA VAL A 35 18.56 3.03 3.56
C VAL A 35 18.46 4.25 4.47
N ALA A 36 19.17 5.34 4.16
CA ALA A 36 19.11 6.58 4.93
C ALA A 36 17.68 7.14 5.00
N LEU A 37 16.98 7.22 3.85
CA LEU A 37 15.57 7.65 3.82
C LEU A 37 14.67 6.73 4.65
N THR A 38 14.94 5.43 4.68
CA THR A 38 14.17 4.47 5.48
C THR A 38 14.38 4.68 6.98
N VAL A 39 15.63 4.93 7.41
CA VAL A 39 15.92 5.30 8.80
C VAL A 39 15.19 6.58 9.18
N VAL A 40 15.22 7.60 8.30
CA VAL A 40 14.48 8.85 8.51
C VAL A 40 12.98 8.60 8.62
N THR A 41 12.39 7.69 7.83
CA THR A 41 10.97 7.32 7.95
C THR A 41 10.66 6.68 9.30
N VAL A 42 11.52 5.78 9.78
CA VAL A 42 11.33 5.12 11.08
C VAL A 42 11.44 6.12 12.23
N GLU A 43 12.38 7.05 12.16
CA GLU A 43 12.50 8.12 13.16
C GLU A 43 11.31 9.07 13.09
N ALA A 44 10.87 9.48 11.89
CA ALA A 44 9.68 10.30 11.70
C ALA A 44 8.43 9.66 12.31
N ALA A 45 8.26 8.34 12.14
CA ALA A 45 7.15 7.58 12.71
C ALA A 45 7.15 7.51 14.25
N LYS A 46 8.25 7.88 14.92
CA LYS A 46 8.29 7.98 16.38
C LYS A 46 7.84 9.33 16.92
N PHE A 47 7.74 10.36 16.08
CA PHE A 47 7.27 11.68 16.48
C PHE A 47 5.76 11.77 16.27
N ASP A 48 4.98 11.65 17.35
CA ASP A 48 3.53 11.83 17.31
C ASP A 48 3.18 13.33 17.20
N THR A 49 3.14 13.82 15.95
CA THR A 49 2.74 15.20 15.63
C THR A 49 1.28 15.25 15.16
N GLY A 50 0.50 14.19 15.40
CA GLY A 50 -0.89 14.07 14.94
C GLY A 50 -1.00 14.06 13.41
N SER A 51 -1.83 14.94 12.85
CA SER A 51 -2.14 14.99 11.40
C SER A 51 -0.92 15.22 10.49
N LEU A 52 0.13 15.87 11.01
CA LEU A 52 1.35 16.12 10.23
C LEU A 52 2.17 14.85 9.96
N ASP A 53 2.02 13.79 10.76
CA ASP A 53 2.76 12.54 10.57
C ASP A 53 2.46 11.92 9.19
N VAL A 54 1.18 11.86 8.81
CA VAL A 54 0.75 11.30 7.51
C VAL A 54 1.34 12.08 6.33
N ILE A 55 1.37 13.41 6.43
CA ILE A 55 1.90 14.26 5.36
C ILE A 55 3.41 14.06 5.21
N VAL A 56 4.13 14.04 6.33
CA VAL A 56 5.59 13.83 6.34
C VAL A 56 5.94 12.44 5.81
N SER A 57 5.25 11.41 6.29
CA SER A 57 5.51 10.03 5.86
C SER A 57 5.13 9.80 4.38
N MET A 58 4.06 10.40 3.87
CA MET A 58 3.75 10.40 2.42
C MET A 58 4.80 11.12 1.58
N ALA A 59 5.34 12.25 2.05
CA ALA A 59 6.39 12.98 1.35
C ALA A 59 7.68 12.15 1.26
N ILE A 60 8.10 11.53 2.37
CA ILE A 60 9.30 10.66 2.39
C ILE A 60 9.08 9.43 1.52
N ALA A 61 7.90 8.81 1.56
CA ALA A 61 7.56 7.68 0.71
C ALA A 61 7.62 8.04 -0.78
N THR A 62 7.10 9.21 -1.17
CA THR A 62 7.15 9.71 -2.56
C THR A 62 8.57 10.00 -3.01
N ALA A 63 9.40 10.59 -2.15
CA ALA A 63 10.82 10.81 -2.44
C ALA A 63 11.56 9.48 -2.68
N LYS A 64 11.33 8.49 -1.82
CA LYS A 64 11.90 7.15 -1.96
C LYS A 64 11.47 6.49 -3.27
N ALA A 65 10.18 6.53 -3.60
CA ALA A 65 9.64 5.97 -4.83
C ALA A 65 10.24 6.64 -6.08
N THR A 66 10.35 7.98 -6.07
CA THR A 66 10.94 8.74 -7.18
C THR A 66 12.38 8.33 -7.44
N LEU A 67 13.18 8.17 -6.37
CA LEU A 67 14.59 7.76 -6.47
C LEU A 67 14.70 6.33 -7.05
N VAL A 68 13.85 5.40 -6.61
CA VAL A 68 13.81 4.03 -7.15
C VAL A 68 13.47 4.04 -8.65
N VAL A 69 12.44 4.77 -9.06
CA VAL A 69 12.01 4.83 -10.46
C VAL A 69 13.09 5.46 -11.35
N PHE A 70 13.71 6.57 -10.91
CA PHE A 70 14.72 7.25 -11.71
C PHE A 70 15.96 6.40 -11.99
N ILE A 71 16.40 5.62 -10.99
CA ILE A 71 17.67 4.88 -11.05
C ILE A 71 17.44 3.39 -11.37
N PHE A 72 16.66 2.67 -10.58
CA PHE A 72 16.52 1.21 -10.70
C PHE A 72 15.62 0.80 -11.86
N MET A 73 14.60 1.60 -12.19
CA MET A 73 13.85 1.40 -13.44
C MET A 73 14.54 2.04 -14.65
N HIS A 74 15.76 2.56 -14.46
CA HIS A 74 16.62 3.13 -15.49
C HIS A 74 15.95 4.26 -16.31
N LEU A 75 14.93 4.91 -15.74
CA LEU A 75 14.07 5.84 -16.47
C LEU A 75 14.85 7.06 -17.00
N TRP A 76 15.92 7.47 -16.31
CA TRP A 76 16.82 8.53 -16.80
C TRP A 76 17.54 8.09 -18.09
N TYR A 77 18.09 6.88 -18.10
CA TYR A 77 18.99 6.40 -19.14
C TYR A 77 18.27 5.69 -20.30
N ASP A 78 17.01 5.32 -20.11
CA ASP A 78 16.17 4.68 -21.10
C ASP A 78 15.58 5.65 -22.16
N LYS A 79 15.00 5.05 -23.20
CA LYS A 79 14.30 5.74 -24.28
C LYS A 79 13.19 6.66 -23.72
N PRO A 80 12.96 7.85 -24.32
CA PRO A 80 11.96 8.81 -23.85
C PRO A 80 10.53 8.23 -23.81
N LEU A 81 10.26 7.20 -24.63
CA LEU A 81 8.98 6.48 -24.65
C LEU A 81 8.68 5.75 -23.32
N ASN A 82 9.69 5.20 -22.64
CA ASN A 82 9.50 4.55 -21.33
C ASN A 82 9.06 5.58 -20.26
N ARG A 83 9.66 6.78 -20.28
CA ARG A 83 9.29 7.87 -19.36
C ARG A 83 7.86 8.35 -19.57
N LEU A 84 7.44 8.47 -20.83
CA LEU A 84 6.08 8.90 -21.17
C LEU A 84 5.04 7.84 -20.77
N ALA A 85 5.32 6.56 -21.05
CA ALA A 85 4.44 5.46 -20.66
C ALA A 85 4.30 5.36 -19.14
N PHE A 86 5.40 5.49 -18.40
CA PHE A 86 5.40 5.50 -16.94
C PHE A 86 4.58 6.68 -16.39
N PHE A 87 4.79 7.88 -16.92
CA PHE A 87 4.03 9.07 -16.53
C PHE A 87 2.53 8.89 -16.77
N PHE A 88 2.13 8.38 -17.95
CA PHE A 88 0.74 8.04 -18.23
C PHE A 88 0.18 7.00 -17.25
N SER A 89 0.97 6.00 -16.86
CA SER A 89 0.54 5.00 -15.87
C SER A 89 0.25 5.62 -14.51
N ILE A 90 1.08 6.56 -14.03
CA ILE A 90 0.86 7.27 -12.76
C ILE A 90 -0.40 8.12 -12.85
N VAL A 91 -0.58 8.86 -13.95
CA VAL A 91 -1.76 9.72 -14.14
C VAL A 91 -3.04 8.89 -14.14
N PHE A 92 -3.05 7.78 -14.88
CA PHE A 92 -4.20 6.87 -14.89
C PHE A 92 -4.42 6.20 -13.53
N ALA A 93 -3.36 5.77 -12.85
CA ALA A 93 -3.46 5.19 -11.51
C ALA A 93 -4.04 6.21 -10.50
N ALA A 94 -3.59 7.46 -10.55
CA ALA A 94 -4.12 8.54 -9.71
C ALA A 94 -5.58 8.85 -10.05
N PHE A 95 -5.95 8.83 -11.34
CA PHE A 95 -7.34 8.98 -11.78
C PHE A 95 -8.25 7.88 -11.22
N PHE A 96 -7.84 6.61 -11.34
CA PHE A 96 -8.59 5.49 -10.76
C PHE A 96 -8.66 5.56 -9.24
N LEU A 97 -7.56 5.91 -8.57
CA LEU A 97 -7.53 6.09 -7.11
C LEU A 97 -8.51 7.18 -6.67
N CYS A 98 -8.52 8.31 -7.37
CA CYS A 98 -9.47 9.39 -7.12
C CYS A 98 -10.92 8.92 -7.30
N MET A 99 -11.21 8.19 -8.39
CA MET A 99 -12.55 7.65 -8.63
C MET A 99 -13.00 6.69 -7.53
N ILE A 100 -12.11 5.79 -7.08
CA ILE A 100 -12.39 4.87 -5.96
C ILE A 100 -12.66 5.63 -4.66
N LEU A 101 -11.90 6.69 -4.38
CA LEU A 101 -12.11 7.50 -3.18
C LEU A 101 -13.43 8.27 -3.22
N LEU A 102 -13.79 8.82 -4.38
CA LEU A 102 -15.08 9.49 -4.58
C LEU A 102 -16.26 8.51 -4.44
N ASP A 103 -16.13 7.32 -5.01
CA ASP A 103 -17.13 6.25 -4.89
C ASP A 103 -17.29 5.79 -3.44
N SER A 104 -16.17 5.56 -2.74
CA SER A 104 -16.18 5.19 -1.32
C SER A 104 -16.86 6.25 -0.47
N HIS A 105 -16.54 7.53 -0.69
CA HIS A 105 -17.15 8.64 0.04
C HIS A 105 -18.66 8.79 -0.28
N ALA A 106 -19.11 8.42 -1.47
CA ALA A 106 -20.54 8.41 -1.81
C ALA A 106 -21.31 7.28 -1.10
N TYR A 107 -20.66 6.15 -0.83
CA TYR A 107 -21.28 4.98 -0.20
C TYR A 107 -21.22 5.01 1.34
N ASP A 108 -20.38 5.86 1.91
CA ASP A 108 -20.12 6.01 3.35
C ASP A 108 -21.40 6.19 4.19
N ASP A 109 -22.33 7.04 3.73
CA ASP A 109 -23.59 7.31 4.46
C ASP A 109 -24.55 6.13 4.43
N TYR A 110 -24.61 5.41 3.30
CA TYR A 110 -25.39 4.18 3.20
C TYR A 110 -24.87 3.12 4.17
N VAL A 111 -23.55 2.89 4.21
CA VAL A 111 -22.93 1.89 5.08
C VAL A 111 -23.10 2.21 6.57
N LYS A 112 -22.99 3.48 6.96
CA LYS A 112 -23.22 3.92 8.35
C LYS A 112 -24.66 3.65 8.78
N GLY A 113 -25.64 3.89 7.91
CA GLY A 113 -27.05 3.56 8.15
C GLY A 113 -27.27 2.05 8.36
N PHE A 114 -26.72 1.20 7.48
CA PHE A 114 -26.82 -0.25 7.62
C PHE A 114 -26.14 -0.79 8.90
N GLN A 115 -24.99 -0.25 9.29
CA GLN A 115 -24.33 -0.63 10.55
C GLN A 115 -25.15 -0.22 11.77
N GLN A 116 -25.79 0.95 11.75
CA GLN A 116 -26.60 1.44 12.85
C GLN A 116 -27.90 0.63 13.00
N ASP A 117 -28.53 0.26 11.88
CA ASP A 117 -29.67 -0.66 11.87
C ASP A 117 -29.26 -2.06 12.34
N GLN A 118 -28.13 -2.59 11.88
CA GLN A 118 -27.61 -3.87 12.35
C GLN A 118 -27.26 -3.85 13.85
N ALA A 119 -26.70 -2.75 14.35
CA ALA A 119 -26.44 -2.58 15.78
C ALA A 119 -27.75 -2.52 16.59
N ALA A 120 -28.79 -1.87 16.06
CA ALA A 120 -30.12 -1.85 16.66
C ALA A 120 -30.82 -3.22 16.63
N ILE A 121 -30.53 -4.05 15.64
CA ILE A 121 -31.06 -5.43 15.48
C ILE A 121 -30.20 -6.47 16.23
N ALA A 122 -28.94 -6.18 16.55
CA ALA A 122 -28.05 -7.02 17.36
C ALA A 122 -28.20 -6.76 18.87
N ALA A 123 -28.49 -5.52 19.27
CA ALA A 123 -28.84 -5.14 20.65
C ALA A 123 -30.01 -5.92 21.30
N PRO A 124 -31.04 -6.44 20.60
CA PRO A 124 -32.10 -7.26 21.18
C PRO A 124 -31.68 -8.72 21.40
N ALA A 125 -30.53 -9.18 20.89
CA ALA A 125 -30.11 -10.59 20.98
C ALA A 125 -29.02 -10.85 22.05
N ALA A 126 -28.45 -9.81 22.67
CA ALA A 126 -27.49 -9.96 23.78
C ALA A 126 -28.16 -10.10 25.18
N ALA A 127 -29.49 -10.14 25.24
CA ALA A 127 -30.23 -10.55 26.42
C ALA A 127 -31.26 -11.61 25.99
N PRO A 128 -30.88 -12.91 25.99
CA PRO A 128 -31.13 -13.71 27.19
C PRO A 128 -30.10 -14.84 27.38
N ALA A 129 -29.17 -14.68 28.31
CA ALA A 129 -28.45 -15.80 28.93
C ALA A 129 -28.34 -15.67 30.46
N ALA A 130 -29.16 -14.80 31.06
CA ALA A 130 -29.44 -14.82 32.49
C ALA A 130 -30.91 -15.23 32.66
N ALA A 131 -31.18 -16.51 32.46
CA ALA A 131 -32.43 -17.09 32.90
C ALA A 131 -32.48 -17.12 34.45
N PRO A 132 -33.68 -17.06 35.04
CA PRO A 132 -33.89 -16.98 36.48
C PRO A 132 -33.73 -18.36 37.12
N ASP A 133 -32.67 -18.57 37.89
CA ASP A 133 -32.61 -19.69 38.82
C ASP A 133 -33.48 -19.39 40.04
N ALA A 134 -34.68 -19.96 40.04
CA ALA A 134 -35.41 -20.23 41.27
C ALA A 134 -35.11 -21.67 41.71
N THR A 135 -35.06 -21.91 43.04
CA THR A 135 -35.53 -23.09 43.82
C THR A 135 -34.57 -23.38 45.02
N PRO A 136 -35.01 -23.83 46.22
CA PRO A 136 -36.28 -23.66 46.97
C PRO A 136 -36.13 -23.34 48.49
N ALA A 137 -37.22 -22.83 49.09
CA ALA A 137 -37.77 -23.15 50.42
C ALA A 137 -36.90 -23.10 51.71
N ALA A 138 -37.21 -22.12 52.57
CA ALA A 138 -37.38 -22.14 54.04
C ALA A 138 -37.41 -20.66 54.48
N ASP A 139 -38.31 -20.08 55.26
CA ASP A 139 -39.28 -20.55 56.25
C ASP A 139 -40.35 -19.42 56.38
N ALA A 140 -41.58 -19.76 56.71
CA ALA A 140 -42.67 -18.81 56.97
C ALA A 140 -42.66 -18.41 58.47
N PRO A 141 -43.69 -17.75 59.03
CA PRO A 141 -44.31 -16.45 58.73
C PRO A 141 -44.38 -15.54 59.99
N ALA A 142 -44.56 -14.22 59.86
CA ALA A 142 -45.16 -13.33 60.89
C ALA A 142 -45.12 -11.86 60.42
N THR A 143 -46.27 -11.17 60.27
CA THR A 143 -46.76 -10.08 61.16
C THR A 143 -45.77 -8.89 61.26
N ASP A 144 -46.07 -7.62 60.97
CA ASP A 144 -47.32 -6.85 61.12
C ASP A 144 -47.16 -5.46 60.45
N ALA A 145 -48.27 -4.72 60.37
CA ALA A 145 -48.52 -3.43 59.70
C ALA A 145 -47.72 -2.19 60.19
N PRO A 146 -47.75 -1.05 59.44
CA PRO A 146 -47.00 0.18 59.77
C PRO A 146 -47.77 1.15 60.69
N ALA A 147 -47.01 1.91 61.48
CA ALA A 147 -47.38 3.22 62.04
C ALA A 147 -46.13 4.10 62.15
#